data_AF-A0A8J2H9Q1-F1
#
_entry.id   AF-A0A8J2H9Q1-F1
#
_cell.length_a   1.000
_cell.length_b   1.000
_cell.length_c   1.000
_cell.angle_alpha   90.00
_cell.angle_beta   90.00
_cell.angle_gamma   90.00
#
_symmetry.space_group_name_H-M   'P 1'
#
loop_
_entity.id
_entity.type
_entity.pdbx_description
1 polymer ?
#
loop_
_entity_poly.entity_id
_entity_poly.type
_entity_poly.pdbx_seq_one_letter_code
_entity_poly.pdbx_strand_id
1 'polypeptide(L)'
;MIGSQEEEDIMEKNLDMSNNITFVFAVMMYISCVLYNCFMPHVIPLLFNSDDRNASERIVIFPGYNSVFDVDSFPIYQITYVFHQLTALSTYTILITSCNLIVVLVTHACSQLQIITNQIDSLLNNFSKKEKFSYTKLSFTISRHVRVLEFSNNLLKKMIFELCLIEVGASSILLCIDEFCMLEKKEFANMTSYIMIFFSLSLNVLIVCYFSELLEAQVFPVYIYIY
;
A
#
# COMPACT_ATOMS: atom_id res chain seq x y z
N MET A 1 -8.92 9.02 35.37
CA MET A 1 -8.42 8.47 34.09
C MET A 1 -9.66 7.92 33.41
N ILE A 2 -10.34 8.79 32.67
CA ILE A 2 -11.50 8.44 31.83
C ILE A 2 -11.03 8.95 30.47
N GLY A 3 -10.55 8.04 29.61
CA GLY A 3 -10.54 8.33 28.19
C GLY A 3 -11.99 8.53 27.80
N SER A 4 -12.30 9.64 27.14
CA SER A 4 -13.67 9.91 26.71
C SER A 4 -14.08 8.81 25.72
N GLN A 5 -15.30 8.28 25.81
CA GLN A 5 -15.89 7.41 24.77
C GLN A 5 -15.69 8.00 23.37
N GLU A 6 -15.68 9.33 23.27
CA GLU A 6 -15.44 10.10 22.05
C GLU A 6 -14.00 9.95 21.50
N GLU A 7 -12.99 9.75 22.34
CA GLU A 7 -11.61 9.49 21.90
C GLU A 7 -11.46 8.08 21.32
N GLU A 8 -12.15 7.10 21.92
CA GLU A 8 -12.18 5.71 21.44
C GLU A 8 -12.94 5.61 20.12
N ASP A 9 -14.10 6.27 20.01
CA ASP A 9 -14.93 6.29 18.79
C ASP A 9 -14.19 6.95 17.60
N ILE A 10 -13.40 8.01 17.83
CA ILE A 10 -12.59 8.65 16.78
C ILE A 10 -11.51 7.69 16.27
N MET A 11 -10.83 6.98 17.17
CA MET A 11 -9.79 6.04 16.80
C MET A 11 -10.37 4.84 16.04
N GLU A 12 -11.47 4.24 16.51
CA GLU A 12 -12.14 3.14 15.81
C GLU A 12 -12.60 3.54 14.42
N LYS A 13 -13.24 4.71 14.26
CA LYS A 13 -13.75 5.16 12.97
C LYS A 13 -12.64 5.37 11.93
N ASN A 14 -11.53 5.99 12.34
CA ASN A 14 -10.38 6.21 11.45
C ASN A 14 -9.71 4.89 11.07
N LEU A 15 -9.58 3.96 12.03
CA LEU A 15 -9.03 2.64 11.79
C LEU A 15 -9.91 1.83 10.83
N ASP A 16 -11.22 1.79 11.04
CA ASP A 16 -12.17 1.05 10.20
C ASP A 16 -12.18 1.57 8.75
N MET A 17 -12.16 2.89 8.56
CA MET A 17 -12.04 3.49 7.23
C MET A 17 -10.76 3.03 6.54
N SER A 18 -9.62 3.09 7.23
CA SER A 18 -8.32 2.71 6.66
C SER A 18 -8.20 1.21 6.38
N ASN A 19 -8.79 0.36 7.23
CA ASN A 19 -8.83 -1.09 7.06
C ASN A 19 -9.71 -1.47 5.86
N ASN A 20 -10.86 -0.83 5.69
CA ASN A 20 -11.73 -1.08 4.55
C ASN A 20 -11.06 -0.72 3.22
N ILE A 21 -10.37 0.42 3.15
CA ILE A 21 -9.61 0.83 1.96
C ILE A 21 -8.54 -0.22 1.64
N THR A 22 -7.76 -0.62 2.63
CA THR A 22 -6.67 -1.60 2.47
C THR A 22 -7.21 -2.97 2.06
N PHE A 23 -8.33 -3.41 2.63
CA PHE A 23 -8.94 -4.70 2.29
C PHE A 23 -9.40 -4.74 0.84
N VAL A 24 -10.12 -3.72 0.38
CA VAL A 24 -10.60 -3.63 -1.02
C VAL A 24 -9.42 -3.62 -1.99
N PHE A 25 -8.39 -2.83 -1.70
CA PHE A 25 -7.17 -2.78 -2.49
C PHE A 25 -6.43 -4.12 -2.55
N ALA A 26 -6.23 -4.78 -1.39
CA ALA A 26 -5.54 -6.06 -1.33
C ALA A 26 -6.26 -7.15 -2.13
N VAL A 27 -7.60 -7.21 -2.02
CA VAL A 27 -8.42 -8.14 -2.81
C VAL A 27 -8.25 -7.90 -4.30
N MET A 28 -8.33 -6.64 -4.74
CA MET A 28 -8.16 -6.27 -6.14
C MET A 28 -6.75 -6.63 -6.65
N MET A 29 -5.70 -6.35 -5.87
CA MET A 29 -4.31 -6.71 -6.22
C MET A 29 -4.12 -8.22 -6.38
N TYR A 30 -4.64 -9.03 -5.44
CA TYR A 30 -4.55 -10.49 -5.54
C TYR A 30 -5.32 -11.04 -6.74
N ILE A 31 -6.52 -10.52 -7.03
CA ILE A 31 -7.31 -10.93 -8.20
C ILE A 31 -6.54 -10.63 -9.48
N SER A 32 -6.00 -9.42 -9.62
CA SER A 32 -5.21 -9.02 -10.79
C SER A 32 -3.95 -9.88 -10.96
N CYS A 33 -3.26 -10.19 -9.86
CA CYS A 33 -2.10 -11.08 -9.86
C CYS A 33 -2.46 -12.49 -10.36
N VAL A 34 -3.55 -13.08 -9.86
CA VAL A 34 -3.99 -14.42 -10.28
C VAL A 34 -4.40 -14.42 -11.75
N LEU A 35 -5.14 -13.41 -12.20
CA LEU A 35 -5.56 -13.31 -13.60
C LEU A 35 -4.37 -13.14 -14.55
N TYR A 36 -3.36 -12.37 -14.17
CA TYR A 36 -2.17 -12.22 -15.01
C TYR A 36 -1.31 -13.48 -15.07
N ASN A 37 -0.98 -14.07 -13.91
CA ASN A 37 0.00 -15.14 -13.84
C ASN A 37 -0.58 -16.53 -14.10
N CYS A 38 -1.89 -16.74 -13.87
CA CYS A 38 -2.54 -18.03 -14.08
C CYS A 38 -3.33 -18.06 -15.40
N PHE A 39 -3.97 -16.96 -15.80
CA PHE A 39 -4.82 -16.95 -16.99
C PHE A 39 -4.00 -16.83 -18.28
N MET A 40 -2.99 -15.95 -18.30
CA MET A 40 -2.19 -15.68 -19.50
C MET A 40 -1.35 -16.88 -20.00
N PRO A 41 -0.61 -17.62 -19.14
CA PRO A 41 0.24 -18.71 -19.62
C PRO A 41 -0.50 -20.06 -19.77
N HIS A 42 -1.63 -20.26 -19.09
CA HIS A 42 -2.32 -21.56 -19.07
C HIS A 42 -3.66 -21.59 -19.81
N VAL A 43 -4.47 -20.54 -19.74
CA VAL A 43 -5.85 -20.59 -20.25
C VAL A 43 -5.92 -20.24 -21.73
N ILE A 44 -5.07 -19.34 -22.21
CA ILE A 44 -5.09 -18.86 -23.60
C ILE A 44 -4.54 -19.88 -24.60
N PRO A 45 -3.43 -20.59 -24.34
CA PRO A 45 -3.01 -21.71 -25.19
C PRO A 45 -4.04 -22.85 -25.20
N LEU A 46 -4.70 -23.09 -24.06
CA LEU A 46 -5.67 -24.18 -23.92
C LEU A 46 -7.00 -23.89 -24.64
N LEU A 47 -7.45 -22.62 -24.68
CA LEU A 47 -8.71 -22.22 -25.30
C LEU A 47 -8.58 -21.89 -26.80
N PHE A 48 -7.47 -21.30 -27.23
CA PHE A 48 -7.36 -20.75 -28.60
C PHE A 48 -6.40 -21.50 -29.53
N ASN A 49 -5.46 -22.30 -29.00
CA ASN A 49 -4.48 -23.06 -29.82
C ASN A 49 -4.82 -24.56 -29.93
N SER A 50 -6.09 -24.93 -29.81
CA SER A 50 -6.53 -26.35 -29.87
C SER A 50 -6.43 -27.01 -31.26
N ASP A 51 -6.16 -26.25 -32.33
CA ASP A 51 -6.09 -26.77 -33.71
C ASP A 51 -4.66 -27.00 -34.25
N ASP A 52 -3.62 -26.32 -33.75
CA ASP A 52 -2.26 -26.46 -34.27
C ASP A 52 -1.38 -27.37 -33.39
N ARG A 53 -1.53 -28.68 -33.59
CA ARG A 53 -0.77 -29.74 -32.88
C ARG A 53 0.75 -29.74 -33.11
N ASN A 54 1.28 -28.78 -33.87
CA ASN A 54 2.71 -28.61 -34.13
C ASN A 54 3.30 -27.28 -33.61
N ALA A 55 2.48 -26.37 -33.06
CA ALA A 55 2.98 -25.14 -32.43
C ALA A 55 3.22 -25.38 -30.93
N SER A 56 4.18 -26.25 -30.60
CA SER A 56 4.64 -26.46 -29.22
C SER A 56 5.67 -25.43 -28.77
N GLU A 57 5.67 -24.22 -29.36
CA GLU A 57 6.37 -23.07 -28.79
C GLU A 57 5.63 -22.67 -27.50
N ARG A 58 6.06 -23.26 -26.39
CA ARG A 58 5.51 -22.96 -25.07
C ARG A 58 5.72 -21.48 -24.80
N ILE A 59 4.64 -20.77 -24.49
CA ILE A 59 4.68 -19.34 -24.21
C ILE A 59 5.66 -19.08 -23.07
N VAL A 60 6.71 -18.34 -23.40
CA VAL A 60 7.76 -17.92 -22.47
C VAL A 60 7.14 -16.98 -21.45
N ILE A 61 7.24 -17.35 -20.19
CA ILE A 61 6.58 -16.69 -19.04
C ILE A 61 7.10 -15.26 -18.85
N PHE A 62 8.35 -14.99 -19.25
CA PHE A 62 8.97 -13.68 -19.17
C PHE A 62 10.05 -13.50 -20.25
N PRO A 63 10.09 -12.37 -20.99
CA PRO A 63 11.10 -12.13 -22.01
C PRO A 63 12.49 -12.11 -21.36
N GLY A 64 13.37 -13.03 -21.79
CA GLY A 64 14.75 -13.16 -21.29
C GLY A 64 15.09 -14.49 -20.62
N TYR A 65 14.10 -15.31 -20.24
CA TYR A 65 14.39 -16.65 -19.68
C TYR A 65 15.07 -17.59 -20.70
N ASN A 66 14.75 -17.44 -21.98
CA ASN A 66 15.36 -18.18 -23.09
C ASN A 66 16.85 -17.81 -23.35
N SER A 67 17.35 -16.72 -22.75
CA SER A 67 18.75 -16.31 -22.86
C SER A 67 19.67 -17.09 -21.92
N VAL A 68 19.14 -17.55 -20.78
CA VAL A 68 19.92 -18.18 -19.70
C VAL A 68 19.67 -19.68 -19.61
N PHE A 69 18.47 -20.15 -19.95
CA PHE A 69 18.10 -21.56 -19.89
C PHE A 69 17.43 -21.98 -21.19
N ASP A 70 17.66 -23.23 -21.61
CA ASP A 70 16.94 -23.86 -22.72
C ASP A 70 15.55 -24.30 -22.21
N VAL A 71 14.67 -23.30 -22.05
CA VAL A 71 13.36 -23.40 -21.36
C VAL A 71 12.38 -24.31 -22.11
N ASP A 72 12.71 -24.72 -23.34
CA ASP A 72 11.91 -25.62 -24.17
C ASP A 72 12.02 -27.10 -23.75
N SER A 73 12.97 -27.46 -22.88
CA SER A 73 13.13 -28.83 -22.39
C SER A 73 12.20 -29.18 -21.22
N PHE A 74 11.33 -30.19 -21.37
CA PHE A 74 10.61 -30.82 -20.26
C PHE A 74 11.62 -31.55 -19.37
N PRO A 75 11.70 -31.35 -18.02
CA PRO A 75 10.77 -30.75 -17.05
C PRO A 75 11.14 -29.34 -16.52
N ILE A 76 12.15 -28.68 -17.08
CA ILE A 76 12.73 -27.44 -16.55
C ILE A 76 11.71 -26.28 -16.59
N TYR A 77 10.89 -26.20 -17.64
CA TYR A 77 9.80 -25.23 -17.77
C TYR A 77 8.84 -25.19 -16.56
N GLN A 78 8.40 -26.36 -16.11
CA GLN A 78 7.41 -26.46 -15.02
C GLN A 78 7.98 -25.97 -13.70
N ILE A 79 9.24 -26.31 -13.44
CA ILE A 79 9.95 -25.87 -12.24
C ILE A 79 10.11 -24.35 -12.27
N THR A 80 10.59 -23.80 -13.37
CA THR A 80 10.74 -22.34 -13.56
C THR A 80 9.42 -21.60 -13.42
N TYR A 81 8.32 -22.15 -13.95
CA TYR A 81 6.98 -21.56 -13.82
C TYR A 81 6.53 -21.48 -12.36
N VAL A 82 6.68 -22.57 -11.59
CA VAL A 82 6.32 -22.58 -10.17
C VAL A 82 7.17 -21.56 -9.39
N PHE A 83 8.48 -21.51 -9.65
CA PHE A 83 9.35 -20.51 -9.02
C PHE A 83 8.97 -19.08 -9.38
N HIS A 84 8.62 -18.81 -10.63
CA HIS A 84 8.13 -17.50 -11.06
C HIS A 84 6.84 -17.13 -10.34
N GLN A 85 5.87 -18.05 -10.25
CA GLN A 85 4.61 -17.83 -9.53
C GLN A 85 4.82 -17.52 -8.04
N LEU A 86 5.72 -18.27 -7.39
CA LEU A 86 6.06 -18.04 -5.99
C LEU A 86 6.74 -16.69 -5.78
N THR A 87 7.64 -16.32 -6.70
CA THR A 87 8.33 -15.03 -6.68
C THR A 87 7.34 -13.89 -6.87
N ALA A 88 6.45 -13.98 -7.88
CA ALA A 88 5.42 -13.00 -8.13
C ALA A 88 4.50 -12.81 -6.92
N LEU A 89 3.97 -13.92 -6.37
CA LEU A 89 3.11 -13.89 -5.19
C LEU A 89 3.81 -13.27 -3.97
N SER A 90 5.08 -13.59 -3.76
CA SER A 90 5.88 -13.00 -2.68
C SER A 90 6.05 -11.50 -2.88
N THR A 91 6.38 -11.04 -4.09
CA THR A 91 6.53 -9.61 -4.42
C THR A 91 5.23 -8.84 -4.18
N TYR A 92 4.08 -9.34 -4.66
CA TYR A 92 2.79 -8.70 -4.43
C TYR A 92 2.41 -8.67 -2.95
N THR A 93 2.69 -9.75 -2.21
CA THR A 93 2.45 -9.79 -0.76
C THR A 93 3.28 -8.75 -0.02
N ILE A 94 4.56 -8.59 -0.39
CA ILE A 94 5.44 -7.57 0.18
C ILE A 94 4.86 -6.19 -0.08
N LEU A 95 4.47 -5.88 -1.32
CA LEU A 95 3.89 -4.60 -1.75
C LEU A 95 2.60 -4.27 -0.96
N ILE A 96 1.67 -5.22 -0.86
CA ILE A 96 0.45 -5.05 -0.04
C ILE A 96 0.80 -4.79 1.42
N THR A 97 1.79 -5.51 1.96
CA THR A 97 2.17 -5.42 3.37
C THR A 97 2.83 -4.09 3.70
N SER A 98 3.75 -3.60 2.86
CA SER A 98 4.38 -2.28 3.01
C SER A 98 3.37 -1.15 2.89
N CYS A 99 2.48 -1.20 1.90
CA CYS A 99 1.38 -0.25 1.76
C CYS A 99 0.48 -0.23 3.01
N ASN A 100 0.04 -1.39 3.48
CA ASN A 100 -0.77 -1.50 4.71
C ASN A 100 -0.03 -0.95 5.95
N LEU A 101 1.28 -1.24 6.06
CA LEU A 101 2.09 -0.72 7.15
C LEU A 101 2.12 0.82 7.14
N ILE A 102 2.27 1.46 5.96
CA ILE A 102 2.20 2.91 5.81
C ILE A 102 0.83 3.42 6.27
N VAL A 103 -0.25 2.82 5.77
CA VAL A 103 -1.64 3.21 6.10
C VAL A 103 -1.88 3.17 7.62
N VAL A 104 -1.53 2.06 8.28
CA VAL A 104 -1.72 1.88 9.71
C VAL A 104 -0.87 2.87 10.51
N LEU A 105 0.39 3.07 10.15
CA LEU A 105 1.28 4.00 10.84
C LEU A 105 0.78 5.45 10.73
N VAL A 106 0.34 5.87 9.54
CA VAL A 106 -0.24 7.20 9.32
C VAL A 106 -1.54 7.34 10.10
N THR A 107 -2.49 6.42 9.95
CA THR A 107 -3.79 6.49 10.63
C THR A 107 -3.63 6.53 12.15
N HIS A 108 -2.70 5.74 12.69
CA HIS A 108 -2.40 5.75 14.12
C HIS A 108 -1.81 7.10 14.55
N ALA A 109 -0.83 7.64 13.82
CA ALA A 109 -0.23 8.92 14.15
C ALA A 109 -1.24 10.08 14.06
N CYS A 110 -2.03 10.12 12.99
CA CYS A 110 -3.08 11.13 12.80
C CYS A 110 -4.15 11.05 13.90
N SER A 111 -4.61 9.84 14.26
CA SER A 111 -5.57 9.65 15.35
C SER A 111 -5.02 10.10 16.70
N GLN A 112 -3.75 9.80 17.00
CA GLN A 112 -3.09 10.26 18.24
C GLN A 112 -2.98 11.80 18.28
N LEU A 113 -2.65 12.44 17.17
CA LEU A 113 -2.62 13.90 17.08
C LEU A 113 -4.02 14.51 17.31
N GLN A 114 -5.05 13.92 16.70
CA GLN A 114 -6.43 14.37 16.85
C GLN A 114 -6.93 14.27 18.30
N ILE A 115 -6.66 13.13 18.97
CA ILE A 115 -7.00 12.93 20.39
C ILE A 115 -6.33 13.99 21.25
N ILE A 116 -5.03 14.24 21.07
CA ILE A 116 -4.30 15.22 21.88
C ILE A 116 -4.83 16.63 21.62
N THR A 117 -5.17 16.97 20.37
CA THR A 117 -5.75 18.27 20.01
C THR A 117 -7.09 18.49 20.70
N ASN A 118 -7.98 17.50 20.66
CA ASN A 118 -9.27 17.55 21.35
C ASN A 118 -9.11 17.71 22.88
N GLN A 119 -8.12 17.04 23.47
CA GLN A 119 -7.81 17.20 24.89
C GLN A 119 -7.37 18.64 25.20
N ILE A 120 -6.54 19.26 24.37
CA ILE A 120 -6.11 20.65 24.54
C ILE A 120 -7.31 21.60 24.43
N ASP A 121 -8.16 21.45 23.41
CA ASP A 121 -9.35 22.28 23.21
C ASP A 121 -10.34 22.17 24.37
N SER A 122 -10.55 20.95 24.89
CA SER A 122 -11.40 20.74 26.07
C SER A 122 -10.86 21.46 27.31
N LEU A 123 -9.53 21.46 27.50
CA LEU A 123 -8.87 22.14 28.62
C LEU A 123 -8.94 23.66 28.48
N LEU A 124 -8.79 24.20 27.27
CA LEU A 124 -8.94 25.64 26.98
C LEU A 124 -10.38 26.11 27.19
N ASN A 125 -11.36 25.31 26.77
CA ASN A 125 -12.78 25.61 27.02
C ASN A 125 -13.10 25.64 28.52
N ASN A 126 -12.53 24.73 29.30
CA ASN A 126 -12.68 24.71 30.76
C ASN A 126 -12.00 25.91 31.43
N PHE A 127 -10.87 26.39 30.90
CA PHE A 127 -10.23 27.63 31.34
C PHE A 127 -11.14 28.85 31.12
N SER A 128 -11.68 28.98 29.91
CA SER A 128 -12.57 30.09 29.52
C SER A 128 -13.84 30.15 30.37
N LYS A 129 -14.39 28.98 30.71
CA LYS A 129 -15.58 28.84 31.56
C LYS A 129 -15.32 29.00 33.07
N LYS A 130 -14.06 29.21 33.51
CA LYS A 130 -13.64 29.25 34.93
C LYS A 130 -14.06 28.01 35.75
N GLU A 131 -14.25 26.86 35.10
CA GLU A 131 -14.41 25.58 35.79
C GLU A 131 -13.03 25.06 36.26
N LYS A 132 -12.96 23.91 36.95
CA LYS A 132 -11.74 23.30 37.54
C LYS A 132 -10.57 23.19 36.53
N PHE A 133 -9.87 24.29 36.31
CA PHE A 133 -8.71 24.38 35.43
C PHE A 133 -7.45 24.01 36.19
N SER A 134 -6.63 23.14 35.61
CA SER A 134 -5.38 22.69 36.20
C SER A 134 -4.23 22.94 35.23
N TYR A 135 -3.41 23.95 35.54
CA TYR A 135 -2.17 24.25 34.81
C TYR A 135 -1.24 23.02 34.71
N THR A 136 -1.22 22.17 35.73
CA THR A 136 -0.41 20.94 35.76
C THR A 136 -0.88 19.92 34.73
N LYS A 137 -2.20 19.77 34.55
CA LYS A 137 -2.75 18.89 33.50
C LYS A 137 -2.47 19.44 32.10
N LEU A 138 -2.64 20.76 31.91
CA LEU A 138 -2.35 21.40 30.63
C LEU A 138 -0.86 21.27 30.25
N SER A 139 0.05 21.56 31.17
CA SER A 139 1.49 21.43 30.96
C SER A 139 1.91 19.98 30.66
N PHE A 140 1.30 19.01 31.33
CA PHE A 140 1.52 17.59 31.05
C PHE A 140 1.02 17.19 29.66
N THR A 141 -0.18 17.63 29.27
CA THR A 141 -0.75 17.36 27.93
C THR A 141 0.09 17.99 26.83
N ILE A 142 0.52 19.25 26.98
CA ILE A 142 1.40 19.93 26.02
C ILE A 142 2.75 19.22 25.91
N SER A 143 3.35 18.79 27.03
CA SER A 143 4.62 18.04 27.01
C SER A 143 4.49 16.70 26.28
N ARG A 144 3.32 16.04 26.41
CA ARG A 144 3.00 14.82 25.66
C ARG A 144 2.85 15.11 24.17
N HIS A 145 2.15 16.19 23.82
CA HIS A 145 1.98 16.65 22.44
C HIS A 145 3.34 16.89 21.77
N VAL A 146 4.20 17.71 22.37
CA VAL A 146 5.54 18.00 21.85
C VAL A 146 6.35 16.72 21.64
N ARG A 147 6.33 15.79 22.60
CA ARG A 147 7.07 14.53 22.48
C ARG A 147 6.53 13.62 21.36
N VAL A 148 5.21 13.53 21.21
CA VAL A 148 4.57 12.76 20.11
C VAL A 148 4.88 13.40 18.77
N LEU A 149 4.90 14.73 18.69
CA LEU A 149 5.30 15.45 17.48
C LEU A 149 6.77 15.28 17.14
N GLU A 150 7.68 15.38 18.10
CA GLU A 150 9.10 15.13 17.86
C GLU A 150 9.33 13.69 17.38
N PHE A 151 8.64 12.72 17.97
CA PHE A 151 8.68 11.32 17.55
C PHE A 151 8.12 11.12 16.13
N SER A 152 6.94 11.67 15.84
CA SER A 152 6.31 11.59 14.52
C SER A 152 7.13 12.31 13.45
N ASN A 153 7.73 13.45 13.77
CA ASN A 153 8.45 14.26 12.80
C ASN A 153 9.85 13.71 12.47
N ASN A 154 10.59 13.21 13.46
CA ASN A 154 11.96 12.74 13.21
C ASN A 154 12.05 11.26 12.82
N LEU A 155 11.32 10.38 13.50
CA LEU A 155 11.43 8.94 13.28
C LEU A 155 10.36 8.43 12.33
N LEU A 156 9.10 8.76 12.59
CA LEU A 156 7.99 8.24 11.80
C LEU A 156 8.01 8.80 10.37
N LYS A 157 8.16 10.11 10.18
CA LYS A 157 8.22 10.74 8.84
C LYS A 157 9.36 10.16 8.02
N LYS A 158 10.53 9.93 8.62
CA LYS A 158 11.67 9.31 7.94
C LYS A 158 11.37 7.87 7.52
N MET A 159 10.85 7.04 8.41
CA MET A 159 10.52 5.64 8.08
C MET A 159 9.43 5.55 7.01
N ILE A 160 8.37 6.35 7.12
CA ILE A 160 7.29 6.39 6.12
C ILE A 160 7.84 6.87 4.78
N PHE A 161 8.69 7.90 4.75
CA PHE A 161 9.31 8.39 3.52
C PHE A 161 10.15 7.32 2.82
N GLU A 162 10.99 6.59 3.57
CA GLU A 162 11.78 5.48 3.04
C GLU A 162 10.88 4.36 2.48
N LEU A 163 9.83 3.99 3.20
CA LEU A 163 8.86 3.00 2.74
C LEU A 163 8.11 3.46 1.47
N CYS A 164 7.69 4.72 1.41
CA CYS A 164 7.01 5.28 0.25
C CYS A 164 7.90 5.29 -0.99
N LEU A 165 9.18 5.65 -0.84
CA LEU A 165 10.14 5.61 -1.94
C LEU A 165 10.32 4.19 -2.49
N ILE A 166 10.45 3.20 -1.60
CA ILE A 166 10.55 1.79 -1.99
C ILE A 166 9.28 1.35 -2.72
N GLU A 167 8.12 1.69 -2.18
CA GLU A 167 6.81 1.27 -2.69
C GLU A 167 6.49 1.86 -4.06
N VAL A 168 6.69 3.17 -4.22
CA VAL A 168 6.50 3.88 -5.49
C VAL A 168 7.53 3.40 -6.51
N GLY A 169 8.80 3.27 -6.11
CA GLY A 169 9.85 2.77 -7.01
C GLY A 169 9.59 1.35 -7.50
N ALA A 170 9.21 0.44 -6.61
CA ALA A 170 8.85 -0.94 -6.96
C ALA A 170 7.63 -0.98 -7.89
N SER A 171 6.57 -0.22 -7.56
CA SER A 171 5.38 -0.12 -8.39
C SER A 171 5.67 0.45 -9.78
N SER A 172 6.53 1.47 -9.89
CA SER A 172 6.95 2.05 -11.18
C SER A 172 7.72 1.05 -12.04
N ILE A 173 8.66 0.30 -11.46
CA ILE A 173 9.40 -0.74 -12.20
C ILE A 173 8.44 -1.80 -12.72
N LEU A 174 7.50 -2.27 -11.88
CA LEU A 174 6.49 -3.25 -12.28
C LEU A 174 5.59 -2.71 -13.40
N LEU A 175 5.16 -1.44 -13.33
CA LEU A 175 4.38 -0.79 -14.39
C LEU A 175 5.15 -0.71 -15.71
N CYS A 176 6.44 -0.36 -15.69
CA CYS A 176 7.26 -0.30 -16.90
C CYS A 176 7.41 -1.68 -17.56
N ILE A 177 7.60 -2.73 -16.75
CA ILE A 177 7.68 -4.10 -17.25
C ILE A 177 6.34 -4.52 -17.85
N ASP A 178 5.23 -4.21 -17.19
CA ASP A 178 3.88 -4.52 -17.64
C ASP A 178 3.56 -3.84 -18.99
N GLU A 179 3.85 -2.55 -19.12
CA GLU A 179 3.67 -1.78 -20.36
C GLU A 179 4.53 -2.32 -21.51
N PHE A 180 5.80 -2.67 -21.24
CA PHE A 180 6.67 -3.29 -22.24
C PHE A 180 6.08 -4.62 -22.75
N CYS A 181 5.61 -5.47 -21.84
CA CYS A 181 5.03 -6.76 -22.19
C CYS A 181 3.70 -6.61 -22.95
N MET A 182 2.89 -5.61 -22.62
CA MET A 182 1.66 -5.26 -23.33
C MET A 182 1.93 -4.83 -24.78
N LEU A 183 2.99 -4.06 -25.02
CA LEU A 183 3.40 -3.64 -26.37
C LEU A 183 3.89 -4.81 -27.24
N GLU A 184 4.58 -5.77 -26.61
CA GLU A 184 5.11 -6.96 -27.29
C GLU A 184 4.00 -7.97 -27.63
N LYS A 185 3.08 -8.23 -26.70
CA LYS A 185 2.00 -9.22 -26.86
C LYS A 185 0.73 -8.57 -27.40
N LYS A 186 0.64 -8.43 -28.73
CA LYS A 186 -0.48 -7.82 -29.48
C LYS A 186 -1.80 -8.61 -29.49
N GLU A 187 -2.12 -9.38 -28.45
CA GLU A 187 -3.33 -10.21 -28.37
C GLU A 187 -4.40 -9.58 -27.47
N PHE A 188 -5.61 -9.38 -28.00
CA PHE A 188 -6.73 -8.78 -27.26
C PHE A 188 -7.11 -9.51 -25.97
N ALA A 189 -6.99 -10.85 -25.93
CA ALA A 189 -7.32 -11.65 -24.75
C ALA A 189 -6.36 -11.40 -23.57
N ASN A 190 -5.13 -10.96 -23.86
CA ASN A 190 -4.11 -10.65 -22.86
C ASN A 190 -4.29 -9.23 -22.27
N MET A 191 -4.90 -8.31 -23.03
CA MET A 191 -5.02 -6.89 -22.68
C MET A 191 -5.80 -6.63 -21.40
N THR A 192 -6.82 -7.43 -21.11
CA THR A 192 -7.63 -7.25 -19.88
C THR A 192 -6.80 -7.45 -18.62
N SER A 193 -5.94 -8.48 -18.59
CA SER A 193 -5.07 -8.75 -17.44
C SER A 193 -4.01 -7.67 -17.24
N TYR A 194 -3.40 -7.18 -18.32
CA TYR A 194 -2.47 -6.04 -18.30
C TYR A 194 -3.15 -4.78 -17.72
N ILE A 195 -4.33 -4.43 -18.23
CA ILE A 195 -5.09 -3.26 -17.75
C ILE A 195 -5.47 -3.39 -16.27
N MET A 196 -5.85 -4.59 -15.81
CA MET A 196 -6.18 -4.84 -14.40
C MET A 196 -4.97 -4.65 -13.49
N ILE A 197 -3.79 -5.17 -13.87
CA ILE A 197 -2.55 -4.94 -13.11
C ILE A 197 -2.18 -3.47 -13.10
N PHE A 198 -2.20 -2.81 -14.25
CA PHE A 198 -1.91 -1.38 -14.37
C PHE A 198 -2.77 -0.56 -13.41
N PHE A 199 -4.08 -0.80 -13.40
CA PHE A 199 -5.01 -0.12 -12.51
C PHE A 199 -4.73 -0.43 -11.04
N SER A 200 -4.39 -1.69 -10.72
CA SER A 200 -4.12 -2.12 -9.35
C SER A 200 -2.85 -1.50 -8.77
N LEU A 201 -1.76 -1.48 -9.55
CA LEU A 201 -0.51 -0.83 -9.17
C LEU A 201 -0.65 0.70 -9.10
N SER A 202 -1.45 1.29 -9.98
CA SER A 202 -1.76 2.72 -9.93
C SER A 202 -2.50 3.08 -8.63
N LEU A 203 -3.50 2.28 -8.24
CA LEU A 203 -4.21 2.47 -6.97
C LEU A 203 -3.28 2.30 -5.76
N ASN A 204 -2.31 1.38 -5.81
CA ASN A 204 -1.30 1.25 -4.76
C ASN A 204 -0.53 2.56 -4.54
N VAL A 205 0.00 3.12 -5.63
CA VAL A 205 0.74 4.38 -5.60
C VAL A 205 -0.15 5.52 -5.07
N LEU A 206 -1.40 5.59 -5.53
CA LEU A 206 -2.35 6.62 -5.07
C LEU A 206 -2.65 6.52 -3.57
N ILE A 207 -2.84 5.30 -3.03
CA ILE A 207 -3.07 5.09 -1.60
C ILE A 207 -1.86 5.56 -0.80
N VAL A 208 -0.66 5.14 -1.19
CA VAL A 208 0.59 5.51 -0.52
C VAL A 208 0.79 7.02 -0.51
N CYS A 209 0.59 7.68 -1.65
CA CYS A 209 0.68 9.14 -1.77
C CYS A 209 -0.38 9.84 -0.91
N TYR A 210 -1.64 9.38 -0.95
CA TYR A 210 -2.73 9.96 -0.17
C TYR A 210 -2.46 9.94 1.33
N PHE A 211 -2.04 8.78 1.88
CA PHE A 211 -1.74 8.68 3.31
C PHE A 211 -0.46 9.47 3.68
N SER A 212 0.51 9.55 2.78
CA SER A 212 1.70 10.38 3.00
C SER A 212 1.37 11.87 3.10
N GLU A 213 0.52 12.37 2.19
CA GLU A 213 0.03 13.75 2.23
C GLU A 213 -0.83 14.01 3.47
N LEU A 214 -1.67 13.05 3.86
CA LEU A 214 -2.49 13.13 5.08
C LEU A 214 -1.61 13.33 6.33
N LEU A 215 -0.49 12.60 6.43
CA LEU A 215 0.46 12.77 7.52
C LEU A 215 1.08 14.18 7.52
N GLU A 216 1.51 14.66 6.36
CA GLU A 216 2.12 15.98 6.25
C GLU A 216 1.15 17.10 6.61
N ALA A 217 -0.12 16.99 6.17
CA ALA A 217 -1.17 17.94 6.48
C ALA A 217 -1.52 18.02 7.97
N GLN A 218 -1.36 16.92 8.73
CA GLN A 218 -1.64 16.90 10.17
C GLN A 218 -0.44 17.38 11.02
N VAL A 219 0.79 17.17 10.55
CA VAL A 219 2.00 17.58 11.28
C VAL A 219 2.35 19.06 11.03
N PHE A 220 2.09 19.59 9.82
CA PHE A 220 2.44 20.97 9.45
C PHE A 220 1.75 22.09 10.28
N PRO A 221 0.43 22.08 10.53
CA PRO A 221 -0.23 23.15 11.27
C PRO A 221 0.20 23.22 12.74
N VAL A 222 0.67 22.11 13.30
CA VAL A 222 1.16 22.09 14.69
C VAL A 222 2.52 22.74 14.84
N TYR A 223 3.36 22.70 13.79
CA TYR A 223 4.66 23.37 13.78
C TYR A 223 4.52 24.89 13.91
N ILE A 224 3.45 25.48 13.33
CA ILE A 224 3.15 26.92 13.41
C ILE A 224 2.67 27.35 14.80
N TYR A 225 2.14 26.44 15.63
CA TYR A 225 1.70 26.78 16.98
C TYR A 225 2.83 26.72 18.03
N ILE A 226 3.97 26.12 17.69
CA ILE A 226 5.11 25.95 18.60
C ILE A 226 6.19 27.03 18.37
N TYR A 227 6.19 27.70 17.21
CA TYR A 227 7.09 28.81 16.84
C TYR A 227 6.32 30.11 16.61
#